data_AF-A0A7J8XLI6-F1
#
_entry.id   AF-A0A7J8XLI6-F1
#
_cell.length_a   1.000
_cell.length_b   1.000
_cell.length_c   1.000
_cell.angle_alpha   90.00
_cell.angle_beta   90.00
_cell.angle_gamma   90.00
#
_symmetry.space_group_name_H-M   'P 1'
#
loop_
_entity.id
_entity.type
_entity.pdbx_description
1 polymer ?
#
loop_
_entity_poly.entity_id
_entity_poly.type
_entity_poly.pdbx_seq_one_letter_code
_entity_poly.pdbx_strand_id
1 'polypeptide(L)'
;MANSENEKILRKMADAFKELAATVISQTADMEVAPFSRACSFVSPLFGCLGIAFKFAEMDYVAKVGDLAEASKSIATLKVILDRDIEGNCVRKAGSHTRNLLRVKRGLDMVRVLFEQILAT
;
A
#
# COMPACT_ATOMS: atom_id res chain seq x y z
N MET A 1 -15.93 0.69 -22.69
CA MET A 1 -16.35 0.90 -21.28
C MET A 1 -15.22 0.65 -20.28
N ALA A 2 -14.34 -0.34 -20.46
CA ALA A 2 -13.20 -0.59 -19.56
C ALA A 2 -12.17 0.55 -19.45
N ASN A 3 -11.99 1.35 -20.51
CA ASN A 3 -10.96 2.41 -20.54
C ASN A 3 -11.23 3.55 -19.54
N SER A 4 -12.50 3.93 -19.35
CA SER A 4 -12.89 5.03 -18.46
C SER A 4 -12.72 4.67 -16.97
N GLU A 5 -12.98 3.42 -16.60
CA GLU A 5 -12.84 2.98 -15.21
C GLU A 5 -11.36 2.85 -14.78
N ASN A 6 -10.50 2.37 -15.69
CA ASN A 6 -9.06 2.28 -15.42
C ASN A 6 -8.39 3.66 -15.31
N GLU A 7 -8.79 4.60 -16.18
CA GLU A 7 -8.33 6.00 -16.11
C GLU A 7 -8.74 6.65 -14.77
N LYS A 8 -9.97 6.39 -14.30
CA LYS A 8 -10.42 6.82 -12.97
C LYS A 8 -9.60 6.21 -11.84
N ILE A 9 -9.15 4.95 -11.96
CA ILE A 9 -8.33 4.29 -10.92
C ILE A 9 -6.95 4.95 -10.82
N LEU A 10 -6.26 5.16 -11.94
CA LEU A 10 -4.94 5.81 -11.93
C LEU A 10 -5.01 7.23 -11.34
N ARG A 11 -6.07 7.98 -11.64
CA ARG A 11 -6.28 9.32 -11.09
C ARG A 11 -6.55 9.29 -9.57
N LYS A 12 -7.45 8.41 -9.12
CA LYS A 12 -7.70 8.20 -7.68
C LYS A 12 -6.45 7.80 -6.91
N MET A 13 -5.63 6.94 -7.51
CA MET A 13 -4.35 6.53 -6.95
C MET A 13 -3.39 7.73 -6.85
N ALA A 14 -3.23 8.49 -7.94
CA ALA A 14 -2.37 9.66 -7.95
C ALA A 14 -2.78 10.70 -6.88
N ASP A 15 -4.08 10.99 -6.78
CA ASP A 15 -4.62 11.91 -5.78
C ASP A 15 -4.36 11.40 -4.35
N ALA A 16 -4.64 10.12 -4.08
CA ALA A 16 -4.41 9.53 -2.76
C ALA A 16 -2.94 9.55 -2.35
N PHE A 17 -2.01 9.18 -3.25
CA PHE A 17 -0.58 9.21 -2.94
C PHE A 17 -0.02 10.63 -2.84
N LYS A 18 -0.62 11.62 -3.52
CA LYS A 18 -0.28 13.03 -3.36
C LYS A 18 -0.64 13.56 -1.97
N GLU A 19 -1.80 13.16 -1.44
CA GLU A 19 -2.19 13.47 -0.06
C GLU A 19 -1.22 12.84 0.95
N LEU A 20 -0.89 11.55 0.78
CA LEU A 20 0.09 10.88 1.65
C LEU A 20 1.47 11.54 1.57
N ALA A 21 1.92 11.93 0.38
CA ALA A 21 3.19 12.61 0.20
C ALA A 21 3.20 13.96 0.94
N ALA A 22 2.10 14.72 0.91
CA ALA A 22 1.97 15.97 1.65
C ALA A 22 2.15 15.75 3.17
N THR A 23 1.57 14.70 3.73
CA THR A 23 1.76 14.32 5.15
C THR A 23 3.21 14.01 5.48
N VAL A 24 3.91 13.26 4.61
CA VAL A 24 5.34 12.94 4.83
C VAL A 24 6.22 14.17 4.73
N ILE A 25 5.94 15.06 3.76
CA ILE A 25 6.74 16.27 3.51
C ILE A 25 6.53 17.30 4.63
N SER A 26 5.30 17.49 5.10
CA SER A 26 5.02 18.47 6.16
C SER A 26 5.66 18.08 7.49
N GLN A 27 5.92 16.77 7.72
CA GLN A 27 6.43 16.22 8.98
C GLN A 27 5.62 16.62 10.21
N THR A 28 4.38 17.08 10.01
CA THR A 28 3.52 17.62 11.07
C THR A 28 2.80 16.53 11.84
N ALA A 29 2.64 15.35 11.25
CA ALA A 29 1.90 14.23 11.84
C ALA A 29 2.44 12.89 11.33
N ASP A 30 2.30 11.86 12.17
CA ASP A 30 2.54 10.49 11.76
C ASP A 30 1.52 10.04 10.69
N MET A 31 1.97 9.17 9.78
CA MET A 31 1.10 8.60 8.74
C MET A 31 -0.03 7.76 9.34
N GLU A 32 -1.28 8.12 9.05
CA GLU A 32 -2.45 7.36 9.47
C GLU A 32 -2.60 6.04 8.70
N VAL A 33 -3.00 4.96 9.39
CA VAL A 33 -3.13 3.62 8.77
C VAL A 33 -4.30 3.57 7.78
N ALA A 34 -5.41 4.25 8.07
CA ALA A 34 -6.63 4.17 7.25
C ALA A 34 -6.46 4.85 5.87
N PRO A 35 -5.96 6.10 5.76
CA PRO A 35 -5.63 6.70 4.46
C PRO A 35 -4.54 5.92 3.72
N PHE A 36 -3.52 5.45 4.44
CA PHE A 36 -2.43 4.67 3.84
C PHE A 36 -2.92 3.36 3.21
N SER A 37 -3.67 2.54 3.95
CA SER A 37 -4.20 1.26 3.46
C SER A 37 -5.20 1.47 2.32
N ARG A 38 -6.01 2.52 2.38
CA ARG A 38 -6.91 2.93 1.27
C ARG A 38 -6.11 3.24 0.01
N ALA A 39 -5.07 4.08 0.08
CA ALA A 39 -4.25 4.40 -1.07
C ALA A 39 -3.57 3.14 -1.66
N CYS A 40 -3.03 2.27 -0.78
CA CYS A 40 -2.41 1.02 -1.18
C CYS A 40 -3.41 0.08 -1.91
N SER A 41 -4.70 0.12 -1.57
CA SER A 41 -5.72 -0.71 -2.23
C SER A 41 -5.89 -0.39 -3.72
N PHE A 42 -5.67 0.87 -4.14
CA PHE A 42 -5.75 1.28 -5.55
C PHE A 42 -4.65 0.68 -6.43
N VAL A 43 -3.57 0.17 -5.81
CA VAL A 43 -2.45 -0.48 -6.52
C VAL A 43 -2.79 -1.93 -6.87
N SER A 44 -3.72 -2.56 -6.14
CA SER A 44 -4.05 -3.98 -6.31
C SER A 44 -4.43 -4.37 -7.75
N PRO A 45 -5.32 -3.63 -8.45
CA PRO A 45 -5.71 -3.97 -9.82
C PRO A 45 -4.53 -3.96 -10.81
N LEU A 46 -3.46 -3.20 -10.53
CA LEU A 46 -2.31 -3.13 -11.43
C LEU A 46 -1.57 -4.47 -11.51
N PHE A 47 -1.52 -5.24 -10.41
CA PHE A 47 -0.92 -6.58 -10.44
C PHE A 47 -1.73 -7.55 -11.32
N GLY A 48 -3.06 -7.44 -11.30
CA GLY A 48 -3.95 -8.22 -12.18
C GLY A 48 -3.76 -7.88 -13.66
N CYS A 49 -3.45 -6.61 -13.99
CA CYS A 49 -3.16 -6.18 -15.36
C CYS A 49 -1.86 -6.76 -15.94
N LEU A 50 -0.94 -7.25 -15.11
CA LEU A 50 0.31 -7.89 -15.55
C LEU A 50 0.13 -9.36 -15.96
N GLY A 51 -1.11 -9.88 -15.91
CA GLY A 51 -1.45 -11.22 -16.34
C GLY A 51 -1.20 -12.30 -15.29
N ILE A 52 -1.45 -13.56 -15.68
CA ILE A 52 -1.54 -14.71 -14.76
C ILE A 52 -0.24 -14.93 -13.98
N ALA A 53 0.92 -14.61 -14.56
CA ALA A 53 2.22 -14.73 -13.91
C ALA A 53 2.33 -13.92 -12.61
N PHE A 54 1.58 -12.83 -12.48
CA PHE A 54 1.58 -11.95 -11.33
C PHE A 54 0.41 -12.18 -10.36
N LYS A 55 -0.44 -13.19 -10.60
CA LYS A 55 -1.60 -13.49 -9.75
C LYS A 55 -1.22 -13.77 -8.29
N PHE A 56 -0.09 -14.44 -8.06
CA PHE A 56 0.41 -14.66 -6.69
C PHE A 56 0.86 -13.37 -6.02
N ALA A 57 1.47 -12.45 -6.77
CA ALA A 57 1.87 -11.15 -6.26
C ALA A 57 0.65 -10.28 -5.93
N GLU A 58 -0.38 -10.33 -6.77
CA GLU A 58 -1.68 -9.69 -6.51
C GLU A 58 -2.29 -10.22 -5.21
N MET A 59 -2.41 -11.55 -5.07
CA MET A 59 -3.00 -12.17 -3.89
C MET A 59 -2.23 -11.86 -2.59
N ASP A 60 -0.89 -11.94 -2.61
CA ASP A 60 -0.06 -11.62 -1.43
C ASP A 60 -0.18 -10.12 -1.06
N TYR A 61 -0.17 -9.24 -2.06
CA TYR A 61 -0.31 -7.80 -1.84
C TYR A 61 -1.69 -7.44 -1.28
N VAL A 62 -2.76 -7.93 -1.91
CA VAL A 62 -4.15 -7.69 -1.49
C VAL A 62 -4.39 -8.17 -0.06
N ALA A 63 -3.93 -9.37 0.29
CA ALA A 63 -4.08 -9.89 1.64
C ALA A 63 -3.38 -9.00 2.69
N LYS A 64 -2.21 -8.43 2.36
CA LYS A 64 -1.44 -7.59 3.28
C LYS A 64 -2.04 -6.20 3.42
N VAL A 65 -2.54 -5.63 2.33
CA VAL A 65 -3.30 -4.36 2.38
C VAL A 65 -4.59 -4.55 3.19
N GLY A 66 -5.29 -5.67 3.01
CA GLY A 66 -6.49 -6.01 3.79
C GLY A 66 -6.21 -6.10 5.29
N ASP A 67 -5.10 -6.73 5.68
CA ASP A 67 -4.66 -6.77 7.08
C ASP A 67 -4.44 -5.37 7.67
N LEU A 68 -3.77 -4.47 6.94
CA LEU A 68 -3.57 -3.08 7.38
C LEU A 68 -4.88 -2.29 7.45
N ALA A 69 -5.81 -2.51 6.53
CA ALA A 69 -7.13 -1.89 6.55
C ALA A 69 -7.99 -2.38 7.72
N GLU A 70 -7.84 -3.65 8.12
CA GLU A 70 -8.47 -4.15 9.33
C GLU A 70 -7.84 -3.55 10.59
N ALA A 71 -6.50 -3.52 10.64
CA ALA A 71 -5.75 -2.91 11.74
C ALA A 71 -6.10 -1.43 11.93
N SER A 72 -6.39 -0.69 10.84
CA SER A 72 -6.72 0.73 10.92
C SER A 72 -7.99 1.05 11.71
N LYS A 73 -8.84 0.06 11.98
CA LYS A 73 -10.03 0.24 12.83
C LYS A 73 -9.68 0.45 14.31
N SER A 74 -8.49 0.04 14.73
CA SER A 74 -8.04 0.07 16.13
C SER A 74 -6.63 0.64 16.33
N ILE A 75 -5.91 0.93 15.25
CA ILE A 75 -4.56 1.49 15.24
C ILE A 75 -4.55 2.74 14.36
N ALA A 76 -4.28 3.89 14.98
CA ALA A 76 -4.37 5.18 14.30
C ALA A 76 -3.25 5.39 13.26
N THR A 77 -1.99 5.12 13.63
CA THR A 77 -0.82 5.48 12.80
C THR A 77 0.10 4.30 12.52
N LEU A 78 0.86 4.39 11.41
CA LEU A 78 1.88 3.39 11.05
C LEU A 78 2.98 3.29 12.11
N LYS A 79 3.27 4.38 12.82
CA LYS A 79 4.21 4.37 13.94
C LYS A 79 3.71 3.46 15.07
N VAL A 80 2.44 3.56 15.45
CA VAL A 80 1.85 2.71 16.49
C VAL A 80 1.81 1.24 16.06
N ILE A 81 1.66 0.94 14.76
CA ILE A 81 1.81 -0.45 14.25
C ILE A 81 3.20 -1.00 14.60
N LEU A 82 4.26 -0.23 14.31
CA LEU A 82 5.63 -0.63 14.58
C LEU A 82 5.87 -0.80 16.08
N ASP A 83 5.47 0.18 16.88
CA ASP A 83 5.71 0.20 18.32
C ASP A 83 5.04 -1.02 19.00
N ARG A 84 3.78 -1.34 18.65
CA ARG A 84 3.08 -2.52 19.19
C ARG A 84 3.75 -3.83 18.82
N ASP A 85 4.23 -3.98 17.59
CA ASP A 85 4.91 -5.22 17.16
C ASP A 85 6.32 -5.35 17.76
N ILE A 86 6.97 -4.23 18.07
CA ILE A 86 8.25 -4.18 18.79
C ILE A 86 8.04 -4.61 20.24
N GLU A 87 7.07 -4.01 20.93
CA GLU A 87 6.69 -4.37 22.31
C GLU A 87 6.28 -5.85 22.42
N GLY A 88 5.52 -6.34 21.44
CA GLY A 88 5.10 -7.74 21.34
C GLY A 88 6.20 -8.71 20.86
N ASN A 89 7.42 -8.22 20.58
CA ASN A 89 8.54 -8.99 20.03
C ASN A 89 8.14 -9.87 18.81
N CYS A 90 7.28 -9.34 17.95
CA CYS A 90 6.67 -10.08 16.84
C CYS A 90 6.89 -9.41 15.47
N VAL A 91 7.71 -8.35 15.38
CA VAL A 91 8.04 -7.58 14.16
C VAL A 91 8.24 -8.46 12.91
N ARG A 92 8.97 -9.57 13.01
CA ARG A 92 9.31 -10.45 11.88
C ARG A 92 8.38 -11.66 11.74
N LYS A 93 7.46 -11.88 12.68
CA LYS A 93 6.53 -13.01 12.68
C LYS A 93 5.66 -12.98 11.43
N ALA A 94 5.40 -14.15 10.84
CA ALA A 94 4.48 -14.22 9.71
C ALA A 94 3.09 -13.72 10.15
N GLY A 95 2.53 -12.78 9.39
CA GLY A 95 1.24 -12.17 9.69
C GLY A 95 1.30 -10.95 10.62
N SER A 96 2.46 -10.55 11.17
CA SER A 96 2.54 -9.28 11.92
C SER A 96 2.29 -8.09 11.00
N HIS A 97 1.67 -7.05 11.55
CA HIS A 97 1.31 -5.85 10.80
C HIS A 97 2.54 -5.15 10.23
N THR A 98 3.66 -5.11 10.96
CA THR A 98 4.94 -4.56 10.51
C THR A 98 5.52 -5.34 9.34
N ARG A 99 5.47 -6.68 9.39
CA ARG A 99 5.95 -7.50 8.27
C ARG A 99 5.04 -7.34 7.05
N ASN A 100 3.73 -7.21 7.25
CA ASN A 100 2.78 -6.95 6.16
C ASN A 100 3.02 -5.56 5.55
N LEU A 101 3.25 -4.53 6.37
CA LEU A 101 3.64 -3.20 5.94
C LEU A 101 4.92 -3.22 5.08
N LEU A 102 5.93 -3.99 5.47
CA LEU A 102 7.15 -4.16 4.67
C LEU A 102 6.85 -4.79 3.30
N ARG A 103 5.91 -5.74 3.21
CA ARG A 103 5.50 -6.37 1.94
C ARG A 103 4.72 -5.39 1.06
N VAL A 104 3.80 -4.63 1.64
CA VAL A 104 3.09 -3.55 0.93
C VAL A 104 4.07 -2.51 0.40
N LYS A 105 5.04 -2.05 1.22
CA LYS A 105 6.09 -1.10 0.80
C LYS A 105 6.88 -1.59 -0.42
N ARG A 106 7.19 -2.89 -0.49
CA ARG A 106 7.87 -3.48 -1.65
C ARG A 106 6.98 -3.51 -2.89
N GLY A 107 5.68 -3.79 -2.73
CA GLY A 107 4.72 -3.71 -3.83
C GLY A 107 4.61 -2.30 -4.41
N LEU A 108 4.55 -1.28 -3.55
CA LEU A 108 4.54 0.13 -3.97
C LEU A 108 5.80 0.51 -4.74
N ASP A 109 6.97 0.09 -4.25
CA ASP A 109 8.27 0.37 -4.89
C ASP A 109 8.39 -0.29 -6.26
N MET A 110 7.89 -1.53 -6.40
CA MET A 110 7.82 -2.22 -7.69
C MET A 110 6.93 -1.47 -8.69
N VAL A 111 5.75 -1.00 -8.26
CA VAL A 111 4.84 -0.23 -9.13
C VAL A 111 5.43 1.14 -9.50
N ARG A 112 6.13 1.81 -8.58
CA ARG A 112 6.86 3.04 -8.89
C ARG A 112 7.85 2.80 -10.03
N VAL A 113 8.71 1.79 -9.88
CA VAL A 113 9.72 1.46 -10.90
C VAL A 113 9.06 1.05 -12.22
N LEU A 114 7.95 0.30 -12.18
CA LEU A 114 7.19 -0.05 -13.38
C LEU A 114 6.73 1.20 -14.15
N PHE A 115 6.17 2.20 -13.46
CA PHE A 115 5.77 3.45 -14.11
C PHE A 115 6.95 4.26 -14.63
N GLU A 116 8.06 4.32 -13.89
CA GLU A 116 9.29 4.95 -14.36
C GLU A 116 9.77 4.32 -15.68
N GLN A 117 9.74 2.99 -15.80
CA GLN A 117 10.13 2.29 -17.03
C GLN A 117 9.15 2.53 -18.19
N ILE A 118 7.84 2.54 -17.91
CA ILE A 118 6.81 2.85 -18.92
C ILE A 118 6.98 4.28 -19.46
N LEU A 119 7.29 5.25 -18.61
CA LEU A 119 7.47 6.66 -19.00
C LEU A 119 8.81 6.95 -19.68
N ALA A 120 9.84 6.12 -19.41
CA ALA A 120 11.15 6.25 -20.04
C ALA A 120 11.20 5.68 -21.48
N THR A 121 10.14 4.99 -21.90
CA THR A 121 9.99 4.38 -23.23
C THR A 121 9.09 5.25 -24.10
#